data_AF-A0A345GV51-F1
#
_entry.id   AF-A0A345GV51-F1
#
_cell.length_a   1.000
_cell.length_b   1.000
_cell.length_c   1.000
_cell.angle_alpha   90.00
_cell.angle_beta   90.00
_cell.angle_gamma   90.00
#
_symmetry.space_group_name_H-M   'P 1'
#
loop_
_entity.id
_entity.type
_entity.pdbx_description
1 polymer ?
#
loop_
_entity_poly.entity_id
_entity_poly.type
_entity_poly.pdbx_seq_one_letter_code
_entity_poly.pdbx_strand_id
1 'polypeptide(L)'
;MYLIWTIINYAFIILFFALILTMIAKYKTLLQKKYSIVIIVILVVGFVGLAGEKENSIRGEYTLPTDDESLGRIVDQKRILIEDNTLFDITMLVRFRKNNDEELIPVFTRSGLNGFTSDHRWNYDYAEIDKLGGNTYSYTVHGVLDWYFLDIKIYEEYKELTGTFTID
;
A
#
# COMPACT_ATOMS: atom_id res chain seq x y z
N MET A 1 -1.08 -14.66 0.98
CA MET A 1 -2.31 -14.33 0.23
C MET A 1 -2.01 -13.37 -0.92
N TYR A 2 -1.24 -12.31 -0.69
CA TYR A 2 -0.83 -11.32 -1.70
C TYR A 2 -0.27 -11.94 -3.00
N LEU A 3 0.62 -12.93 -2.90
CA LEU A 3 1.18 -13.60 -4.09
C LEU A 3 0.12 -14.27 -4.98
N ILE A 4 -0.87 -14.93 -4.37
CA ILE A 4 -1.95 -15.58 -5.12
C ILE A 4 -2.78 -14.51 -5.84
N TRP A 5 -3.04 -13.39 -5.18
CA TRP A 5 -3.79 -12.26 -5.75
C TRP A 5 -3.08 -11.66 -6.97
N THR A 6 -1.77 -11.44 -6.85
CA THR A 6 -0.94 -10.99 -7.97
C THR A 6 -0.99 -11.97 -9.13
N ILE A 7 -0.84 -13.28 -8.87
CA ILE A 7 -0.93 -14.31 -9.91
C ILE A 7 -2.27 -14.27 -10.63
N ILE A 8 -3.38 -14.09 -9.90
CA ILE A 8 -4.73 -13.98 -10.48
C ILE A 8 -4.84 -12.74 -11.38
N ASN A 9 -4.35 -11.58 -10.93
CA ASN A 9 -4.32 -10.35 -11.73
C ASN A 9 -3.56 -10.55 -13.05
N TYR A 10 -2.34 -11.09 -12.99
CA TYR A 10 -1.53 -11.31 -14.19
C TYR A 10 -2.09 -12.40 -15.11
N ALA A 11 -2.65 -13.47 -14.55
CA ALA A 11 -3.31 -14.51 -15.33
C ALA A 11 -4.48 -13.91 -16.14
N PHE A 12 -5.25 -13.00 -15.55
CA PHE A 12 -6.32 -12.30 -16.26
C PHE A 12 -5.77 -11.42 -17.39
N ILE A 13 -4.71 -10.65 -17.15
CA ILE A 13 -4.08 -9.81 -18.19
C ILE A 13 -3.61 -10.67 -19.37
N ILE A 14 -2.93 -11.78 -19.10
CA ILE A 14 -2.47 -12.72 -20.13
C ILE A 14 -3.65 -13.29 -20.91
N LEU A 15 -4.72 -13.72 -20.20
CA LEU A 15 -5.93 -14.24 -20.81
C LEU A 15 -6.61 -13.18 -21.71
N PHE A 16 -6.70 -11.94 -21.24
CA PHE A 16 -7.28 -10.82 -21.97
C PHE A 16 -6.53 -10.57 -23.29
N PHE A 17 -5.20 -10.48 -23.26
CA PHE A 17 -4.40 -10.31 -24.47
C PHE A 17 -4.47 -11.52 -25.40
N ALA A 18 -4.45 -12.74 -24.87
CA ALA A 18 -4.64 -13.95 -25.67
C ALA A 18 -6.00 -13.96 -26.38
N LEU A 19 -7.07 -13.49 -25.73
CA LEU A 19 -8.39 -13.35 -26.32
C LEU A 19 -8.42 -12.29 -27.42
N ILE A 20 -7.78 -11.14 -27.23
CA ILE A 20 -7.66 -10.11 -28.28
C ILE A 20 -6.96 -10.68 -29.51
N LEU A 21 -5.81 -11.34 -29.33
CA LEU A 21 -5.03 -11.92 -30.43
C LEU A 21 -5.81 -13.00 -31.18
N THR A 22 -6.50 -13.88 -30.44
CA THR A 22 -7.32 -14.92 -31.05
C THR A 22 -8.55 -14.35 -31.77
N MET A 23 -9.16 -13.28 -31.25
CA MET A 23 -10.25 -12.58 -31.91
C MET A 23 -9.80 -11.95 -33.24
N ILE A 24 -8.62 -11.31 -33.27
CA ILE A 24 -8.04 -10.76 -34.51
C ILE A 24 -7.76 -11.88 -35.52
N ALA A 25 -7.15 -12.98 -35.07
CA ALA A 25 -6.77 -14.08 -35.95
C ALA A 25 -7.96 -14.92 -36.46
N LYS A 26 -9.05 -15.05 -35.68
CA LYS A 26 -10.13 -16.02 -35.91
C LYS A 26 -11.53 -15.46 -35.64
N TYR A 27 -11.76 -14.18 -35.94
CA TYR A 27 -12.99 -13.46 -35.56
C TYR A 27 -14.30 -14.18 -35.94
N LYS A 28 -14.37 -14.79 -37.13
CA LYS A 28 -15.59 -15.47 -37.64
C LYS A 28 -15.98 -16.72 -36.84
N THR A 29 -14.99 -17.44 -36.28
CA THR A 29 -15.24 -18.73 -35.60
C THR A 29 -15.37 -18.62 -34.09
N LEU A 30 -14.89 -17.54 -33.47
CA LEU A 30 -14.96 -17.33 -32.03
C LEU A 30 -16.31 -16.77 -31.57
N LEU A 31 -16.87 -15.80 -32.31
CA LEU A 31 -18.15 -15.16 -31.95
C LEU A 31 -19.38 -16.04 -32.21
N GLN A 32 -19.24 -17.08 -33.04
CA GLN A 32 -20.32 -18.04 -33.34
C GLN A 32 -20.41 -19.20 -32.33
N LYS A 33 -19.50 -19.26 -31.35
CA LYS A 33 -19.49 -20.33 -30.33
C LYS A 33 -20.25 -19.91 -29.08
N LYS A 34 -20.77 -20.92 -28.37
CA LYS A 34 -21.50 -20.82 -27.09
C LYS A 34 -20.78 -20.01 -25.99
N TYR A 35 -19.47 -19.80 -26.12
CA TYR A 35 -18.65 -19.05 -25.16
C TYR A 35 -18.49 -17.55 -25.48
N SER A 36 -19.22 -17.02 -26.49
CA SER A 36 -19.10 -15.61 -26.90
C SER A 36 -19.38 -14.64 -25.76
N ILE A 37 -20.36 -14.93 -24.89
CA ILE A 37 -20.71 -14.09 -23.74
C ILE A 37 -19.55 -13.97 -22.75
N VAL A 38 -18.91 -15.10 -22.40
CA VAL A 38 -17.77 -15.09 -21.45
C VAL A 38 -16.61 -14.27 -22.02
N ILE A 39 -16.34 -14.40 -23.31
CA ILE A 39 -15.31 -13.63 -24.01
C ILE A 39 -15.65 -12.13 -23.97
N ILE A 40 -16.90 -11.76 -24.25
CA ILE A 40 -17.36 -10.36 -24.19
C ILE A 40 -17.20 -9.80 -22.78
N VAL A 41 -17.57 -10.56 -21.74
CA VAL A 41 -17.42 -10.13 -20.33
C VAL A 41 -15.94 -9.87 -20.01
N ILE A 42 -15.04 -10.80 -20.35
CA ILE A 42 -13.60 -10.61 -20.11
C ILE A 42 -13.07 -9.39 -20.86
N LEU A 43 -13.51 -9.17 -22.10
CA LEU A 43 -13.11 -8.00 -22.89
C LEU A 43 -13.60 -6.69 -22.26
N VAL A 44 -14.86 -6.62 -21.87
CA VAL A 44 -15.44 -5.42 -21.24
C VAL A 44 -14.72 -5.12 -19.92
N VAL A 45 -14.56 -6.12 -19.05
CA VAL A 45 -13.83 -5.96 -17.78
C VAL A 45 -12.39 -5.53 -18.02
N GLY A 46 -11.69 -6.12 -18.99
CA GLY A 46 -10.32 -5.74 -19.31
C GLY A 46 -10.21 -4.30 -19.85
N PHE A 47 -11.14 -3.86 -20.69
CA PHE A 47 -11.16 -2.47 -21.16
C PHE A 47 -11.47 -1.47 -20.04
N VAL A 48 -12.42 -1.79 -19.16
CA VAL A 48 -12.74 -0.95 -18.00
C VAL A 48 -11.54 -0.85 -17.07
N GLY A 49 -10.84 -1.96 -16.81
CA GLY A 49 -9.62 -1.95 -16.01
C GLY A 49 -8.51 -1.06 -16.58
N LEU A 50 -8.32 -1.07 -17.91
CA LEU A 50 -7.36 -0.18 -18.58
C LEU A 50 -7.76 1.30 -18.55
N ALA A 51 -9.05 1.59 -18.46
CA ALA A 51 -9.59 2.95 -18.43
C ALA A 51 -9.67 3.54 -17.01
N GLY A 52 -9.40 2.74 -15.98
CA GLY A 52 -9.41 3.19 -14.59
C GLY A 52 -8.44 4.34 -14.36
N GLU A 53 -8.94 5.48 -13.87
CA GLU A 53 -8.07 6.57 -13.43
C GLU A 53 -7.27 6.11 -12.21
N LYS A 54 -5.97 6.39 -12.22
CA LYS A 54 -5.14 6.25 -11.03
C LYS A 54 -5.58 7.30 -10.03
N GLU A 55 -6.43 6.90 -9.10
CA GLU A 55 -6.81 7.73 -7.97
C GLU A 55 -5.53 8.10 -7.21
N ASN A 56 -5.13 9.36 -7.35
CA ASN A 56 -4.04 9.97 -6.59
C ASN A 56 -4.67 10.57 -5.35
N SER A 57 -4.61 9.86 -4.23
CA SER A 57 -5.21 10.35 -2.98
C SER A 57 -4.51 9.64 -1.81
N ILE A 58 -4.14 10.25 -0.68
CA ILE A 58 -4.20 11.62 -0.16
C ILE A 58 -2.98 11.86 0.76
N ARG A 59 -2.64 13.14 0.93
CA ARG A 59 -1.72 13.71 1.93
C ARG A 59 -2.02 13.19 3.34
N GLY A 60 -1.01 12.66 4.04
CA GLY A 60 -1.12 12.38 5.47
C GLY A 60 -1.54 13.66 6.20
N GLU A 61 -2.70 13.59 6.85
CA GLU A 61 -3.21 14.65 7.69
C GLU A 61 -2.45 14.65 9.01
N TYR A 62 -2.24 15.84 9.55
CA TYR A 62 -1.18 16.12 10.49
C TYR A 62 -1.80 16.55 11.83
N THR A 63 -1.26 16.05 12.95
CA THR A 63 -1.44 16.63 14.28
C THR A 63 -0.07 16.79 14.92
N LEU A 64 0.36 18.03 15.17
CA LEU A 64 1.59 18.33 15.93
C LEU A 64 1.13 18.33 17.39
N PRO A 65 1.96 17.82 18.31
CA PRO A 65 1.88 18.27 19.69
C PRO A 65 1.93 19.79 19.69
N THR A 66 0.87 20.42 20.20
CA THR A 66 0.71 21.90 20.20
C THR A 66 1.43 22.54 21.39
N ASP A 67 2.36 21.81 22.01
CA ASP A 67 3.13 22.29 23.13
C ASP A 67 4.51 22.73 22.64
N ASP A 68 4.90 23.95 23.04
CA ASP A 68 6.13 24.69 22.69
C ASP A 68 7.46 23.98 23.09
N GLU A 69 7.43 22.68 23.41
CA GLU A 69 8.55 21.93 24.00
C GLU A 69 9.54 21.35 22.97
N SER A 70 9.22 21.38 21.66
CA SER A 70 10.12 20.87 20.61
C SER A 70 10.94 21.99 19.96
N LEU A 71 12.16 22.23 20.48
CA LEU A 71 13.11 23.16 19.87
C LEU A 71 13.90 22.48 18.73
N GLY A 72 13.89 23.10 17.54
CA GLY A 72 14.95 22.89 16.54
C GLY A 72 14.67 21.94 15.37
N ARG A 73 15.74 21.54 14.68
CA ARG A 73 15.74 20.74 13.44
C ARG A 73 15.59 19.26 13.76
N ILE A 74 15.20 18.45 12.76
CA ILE A 74 15.26 16.99 12.84
C ILE A 74 16.71 16.58 13.15
N VAL A 75 16.92 15.82 14.22
CA VAL A 75 18.25 15.38 14.66
C VAL A 75 18.55 13.95 14.24
N ASP A 76 17.51 13.12 14.08
CA ASP A 76 17.66 11.71 13.74
C ASP A 76 16.41 11.17 13.04
N GLN A 77 16.57 10.03 12.36
CA GLN A 77 15.48 9.30 11.72
C GLN A 77 15.74 7.79 11.73
N LYS A 78 14.70 7.01 12.01
CA LYS A 78 14.74 5.54 11.95
C LYS A 78 13.71 5.04 10.94
N ARG A 79 14.16 4.15 10.04
CA ARG A 79 13.25 3.34 9.22
C ARG A 79 13.04 2.00 9.91
N ILE A 80 11.79 1.63 10.07
CA ILE A 80 11.33 0.43 10.76
C ILE A 80 10.57 -0.42 9.74
N LEU A 81 10.86 -1.72 9.72
CA LEU A 81 10.07 -2.71 9.02
C LEU A 81 8.91 -3.11 9.95
N ILE A 82 7.68 -2.83 9.54
CA ILE A 82 6.49 -3.09 10.34
C ILE A 82 5.86 -4.44 9.97
N GLU A 83 5.73 -4.71 8.67
CA GLU A 83 5.23 -5.98 8.14
C GLU A 83 6.19 -6.43 7.03
N ASP A 84 6.70 -7.65 7.17
CA ASP A 84 7.53 -8.32 6.17
C ASP A 84 6.66 -9.30 5.38
N ASN A 85 6.57 -9.11 4.07
CA ASN A 85 5.93 -10.09 3.20
C ASN A 85 6.80 -10.40 1.99
N THR A 86 6.57 -11.58 1.41
CA THR A 86 7.35 -12.08 0.26
C THR A 86 7.32 -11.15 -0.97
N LEU A 87 6.24 -10.39 -1.18
CA LEU A 87 6.12 -9.49 -2.33
C LEU A 87 6.51 -8.04 -2.03
N PHE A 88 6.16 -7.57 -0.84
CA PHE A 88 6.36 -6.19 -0.44
C PHE A 88 6.43 -6.10 1.08
N ASP A 89 7.02 -5.01 1.54
CA ASP A 89 7.16 -4.70 2.95
C ASP A 89 6.39 -3.43 3.29
N ILE A 90 5.75 -3.40 4.45
CA ILE A 90 5.24 -2.16 5.03
C ILE A 90 6.35 -1.60 5.92
N THR A 91 6.84 -0.42 5.56
CA THR A 91 7.86 0.29 6.34
C THR A 91 7.31 1.59 6.91
N MET A 92 7.85 2.02 8.04
CA MET A 92 7.61 3.34 8.62
C MET A 92 8.92 4.07 8.83
N LEU A 93 8.92 5.35 8.46
CA LEU A 93 9.95 6.31 8.79
C LEU A 93 9.46 7.13 9.97
N VAL A 94 10.24 7.15 11.05
CA VAL A 94 10.04 8.04 12.19
C VAL A 94 11.18 9.03 12.23
N ARG A 95 10.89 10.31 12.45
CA ARG A 95 11.90 11.36 12.63
C ARG A 95 11.79 11.96 14.01
N PHE A 96 12.93 12.30 14.57
CA PHE A 96 13.06 12.75 15.96
C PHE A 96 13.61 14.17 16.04
N ARG A 97 13.16 14.88 17.08
CA ARG A 97 13.78 16.12 17.58
C ARG A 97 14.24 15.89 19.01
N LYS A 98 15.10 16.78 19.52
CA LYS A 98 15.41 16.83 20.94
C LYS A 98 14.48 17.80 21.65
N ASN A 99 14.06 17.46 22.86
CA ASN A 99 13.43 18.41 23.78
C ASN A 99 14.50 19.18 24.59
N ASN A 100 14.04 20.00 25.53
CA ASN A 100 14.90 20.77 26.43
C ASN A 100 15.80 19.89 27.32
N ASP A 101 15.38 18.66 27.61
CA ASP A 101 16.12 17.67 28.39
C ASP A 101 17.05 16.78 27.52
N GLU A 102 17.29 17.19 26.26
CA GLU A 102 18.03 16.46 25.24
C GLU A 102 17.48 15.08 24.85
N GLU A 103 16.26 14.75 25.27
CA GLU A 103 15.58 13.51 24.94
C GLU A 103 15.01 13.53 23.52
N LEU A 104 15.10 12.39 22.83
CA LEU A 104 14.51 12.22 21.51
C LEU A 104 12.99 12.09 21.61
N ILE A 105 12.27 12.94 20.88
CA ILE A 105 10.81 12.91 20.75
C ILE A 105 10.45 12.65 19.29
N PRO A 106 9.58 11.66 18.99
CA PRO A 106 9.07 11.45 17.64
C PRO A 106 8.20 12.63 17.22
N VAL A 107 8.53 13.25 16.09
CA VAL A 107 7.79 14.43 15.59
C VAL A 107 7.15 14.23 14.23
N PHE A 108 7.51 13.15 13.55
CA PHE A 108 6.99 12.87 12.22
C PHE A 108 7.06 11.38 11.93
N THR A 109 5.98 10.88 11.38
CA THR A 109 5.82 9.50 10.94
C THR A 109 5.37 9.48 9.49
N ARG A 110 5.87 8.52 8.72
CA ARG A 110 5.36 8.22 7.39
C ARG A 110 5.47 6.73 7.17
N SER A 111 4.38 6.09 6.77
CA SER A 111 4.40 4.70 6.36
C SER A 111 4.20 4.56 4.84
N GLY A 112 4.71 3.46 4.29
CA GLY A 112 4.64 3.18 2.86
C GLY A 112 5.05 1.75 2.55
N LEU A 113 4.60 1.27 1.39
CA LEU A 113 5.00 -0.02 0.84
C LEU A 113 6.33 0.10 0.09
N ASN A 114 7.19 -0.90 0.24
CA ASN A 114 8.38 -1.10 -0.58
C ASN A 114 8.32 -2.48 -1.24
N GLY A 115 8.73 -2.60 -2.50
CA GLY A 115 8.73 -3.87 -3.23
C GLY A 115 7.68 -3.91 -4.34
N PHE A 116 7.12 -5.10 -4.60
CA PHE A 116 6.15 -5.34 -5.65
C PHE A 116 4.72 -5.00 -5.18
N THR A 117 4.21 -3.84 -5.61
CA THR A 117 3.02 -3.19 -5.03
C THR A 117 1.92 -2.89 -6.05
N SER A 118 1.97 -3.45 -7.25
CA SER A 118 1.09 -3.04 -8.36
C SER A 118 -0.41 -3.15 -8.05
N ASP A 119 -0.78 -4.13 -7.23
CA ASP A 119 -2.15 -4.54 -6.92
C ASP A 119 -2.55 -4.24 -5.47
N HIS A 120 -1.66 -3.60 -4.70
CA HIS A 120 -1.89 -3.27 -3.29
C HIS A 120 -1.46 -1.83 -3.01
N ARG A 121 -2.33 -1.04 -2.37
CA ARG A 121 -1.99 0.33 -1.96
C ARG A 121 -2.19 0.49 -0.46
N TRP A 122 -1.16 0.97 0.21
CA TRP A 122 -1.21 1.24 1.64
C TRP A 122 -1.58 2.70 1.88
N ASN A 123 -2.72 2.89 2.53
CA ASN A 123 -3.19 4.17 3.01
C ASN A 123 -2.87 4.27 4.49
N TYR A 124 -1.74 4.92 4.79
CA TYR A 124 -1.35 5.25 6.15
C TYR A 124 -2.31 6.29 6.74
N ASP A 125 -2.88 5.99 7.90
CA ASP A 125 -3.75 6.91 8.63
C ASP A 125 -2.91 7.68 9.68
N TYR A 126 -2.56 7.00 10.77
CA TYR A 126 -1.70 7.56 11.82
C TYR A 126 -0.86 6.46 12.51
N ALA A 127 0.09 6.91 13.32
CA ALA A 127 0.87 6.04 14.18
C ALA A 127 0.95 6.65 15.58
N GLU A 128 0.68 5.84 16.57
CA GLU A 128 0.89 6.15 17.98
C GLU A 128 2.29 5.63 18.34
N ILE A 129 3.11 6.47 18.97
CA ILE A 129 4.46 6.10 19.39
C ILE A 129 4.66 6.54 20.83
N ASP A 130 4.92 5.58 21.69
CA ASP A 130 5.15 5.80 23.12
C ASP A 130 6.59 5.45 23.49
N LYS A 131 7.18 6.26 24.36
CA LYS A 131 8.52 6.00 24.90
C LYS A 131 8.40 5.02 26.07
N LEU A 132 9.05 3.86 25.96
CA LEU A 132 9.05 2.84 27.01
C LEU A 132 10.18 3.05 28.04
N GLY A 133 11.29 3.67 27.62
CA GLY A 133 12.44 3.97 28.47
C GLY A 133 13.75 4.01 27.66
N GLY A 134 14.68 4.88 28.05
CA GLY A 134 15.91 5.11 27.29
C GLY A 134 15.62 5.51 25.84
N ASN A 135 16.21 4.81 24.87
CA ASN A 135 16.00 5.00 23.43
C ASN A 135 15.03 3.97 22.82
N THR A 136 14.21 3.30 23.62
CA THR A 136 13.25 2.29 23.16
C THR A 136 11.82 2.84 23.13
N TYR A 137 11.13 2.56 22.03
CA TYR A 137 9.78 3.05 21.73
C TYR A 137 8.86 1.90 21.33
N SER A 138 7.61 1.93 21.77
CA SER A 138 6.52 1.14 21.19
C SER A 138 5.83 1.94 20.10
N TYR A 139 5.24 1.24 19.14
CA TYR A 139 4.39 1.85 18.14
C TYR A 139 3.15 1.02 17.86
N THR A 140 2.09 1.71 17.48
CA THR A 140 0.87 1.15 16.87
C THR A 140 0.59 1.94 15.60
N VAL A 141 0.56 1.27 14.45
CA VAL A 141 0.30 1.89 13.15
C VAL A 141 -1.07 1.46 12.67
N HIS A 142 -1.91 2.45 12.32
CA HIS A 142 -3.22 2.24 11.73
C HIS A 142 -3.21 2.65 10.26
N GLY A 143 -3.93 1.90 9.45
CA GLY A 143 -4.16 2.24 8.06
C GLY A 143 -4.99 1.19 7.33
N VAL A 144 -5.19 1.42 6.03
CA VAL A 144 -5.98 0.55 5.16
C VAL A 144 -5.12 0.07 4.02
N LEU A 145 -5.06 -1.25 3.83
CA LEU A 145 -4.49 -1.86 2.65
C LEU A 145 -5.60 -2.09 1.63
N ASP A 146 -5.56 -1.33 0.55
CA ASP A 146 -6.48 -1.46 -0.57
C ASP A 146 -5.99 -2.53 -1.54
N TRP A 147 -6.92 -3.37 -1.98
CA TRP A 147 -6.67 -4.42 -2.96
C TRP A 147 -7.29 -4.04 -4.29
N TYR A 148 -6.48 -4.11 -5.34
CA TYR A 148 -6.87 -3.74 -6.70
C TYR A 148 -6.91 -4.97 -7.60
N PHE A 149 -7.94 -5.02 -8.46
CA PHE A 149 -8.02 -5.90 -9.60
C PHE A 149 -8.05 -5.06 -10.87
N LEU A 150 -7.02 -5.18 -11.73
CA LEU A 150 -6.90 -4.36 -12.95
C LEU A 150 -7.08 -2.86 -12.69
N ASP A 151 -6.39 -2.33 -11.68
CA ASP A 151 -6.50 -0.93 -11.22
C ASP A 151 -7.90 -0.49 -10.70
N ILE A 152 -8.85 -1.41 -10.54
CA ILE A 152 -10.13 -1.18 -9.85
C ILE A 152 -10.00 -1.64 -8.40
N LYS A 153 -10.30 -0.76 -7.44
CA LYS A 153 -10.35 -1.11 -6.01
C LYS A 153 -11.52 -2.06 -5.75
N ILE A 154 -11.25 -3.22 -5.16
CA ILE A 154 -12.27 -4.25 -4.92
C ILE A 154 -12.46 -4.62 -3.44
N TYR A 155 -11.45 -4.35 -2.60
CA TYR A 155 -11.47 -4.73 -1.20
C TYR A 155 -10.56 -3.80 -0.39
N GLU A 156 -10.96 -3.55 0.85
CA GLU A 156 -10.25 -2.74 1.85
C GLU A 156 -9.96 -3.63 3.05
N GLU A 157 -8.70 -3.65 3.47
CA GLU A 157 -8.26 -4.38 4.65
C GLU A 157 -7.75 -3.38 5.70
N TYR A 158 -8.51 -3.18 6.77
CA TYR A 158 -8.05 -2.40 7.91
C TYR A 158 -6.93 -3.18 8.62
N LYS A 159 -5.79 -2.51 8.83
CA LYS A 159 -4.64 -3.08 9.54
C LYS A 159 -4.28 -2.22 10.74
N GLU A 160 -4.01 -2.92 11.83
CA GLU A 160 -3.40 -2.39 13.04
C GLU A 160 -2.13 -3.19 13.28
N LEU A 161 -0.99 -2.50 13.27
CA LEU A 161 0.34 -3.12 13.34
C LEU A 161 1.11 -2.57 14.52
N THR A 162 1.41 -3.42 15.48
CA THR A 162 2.10 -3.05 16.73
C THR A 162 3.52 -3.59 16.75
N GLY A 163 4.43 -2.85 17.38
CA GLY A 163 5.78 -3.36 17.63
C GLY A 163 6.62 -2.44 18.51
N THR A 164 7.91 -2.74 18.59
CA THR A 164 8.89 -1.92 19.32
C THR A 164 10.15 -1.71 18.50
N PHE A 165 10.82 -0.59 18.68
CA PHE A 165 12.12 -0.33 18.08
C PHE A 165 13.03 0.48 19.02
N THR A 166 14.33 0.38 18.78
CA THR A 166 15.35 1.12 19.54
C THR A 166 16.15 2.00 18.58
N ILE A 167 16.49 3.19 19.07
CA ILE A 167 17.39 4.14 18.40
C ILE A 167 18.79 3.96 18.98
N ASP A 168 19.77 3.82 18.10
CA ASP A 168 21.18 3.57 18.45
C ASP A 168 21.93 4.89 18.67
#